data_AF-A0A1D1UV50-F1
#
_entry.id   AF-A0A1D1UV50-F1
#
_cell.length_a   1.000
_cell.length_b   1.000
_cell.length_c   1.000
_cell.angle_alpha   90.00
_cell.angle_beta   90.00
_cell.angle_gamma   90.00
#
_symmetry.space_group_name_H-M   'P 1'
#
loop_
_entity.id
_entity.type
_entity.pdbx_description
1 polymer ?
#
loop_
_entity_poly.entity_id
_entity_poly.type
_entity_poly.pdbx_seq_one_letter_code
_entity_poly.pdbx_strand_id
1 'polypeptide(L)'
;MIFSFHVRDMQWDKLPAYRHSQQYYVFHLSESPPPTGTSLVSWVPSFFNLTFIYRLDSDIVADMYFQHYKPPMWADWSSFEEAWRVKTKLPVVFVSKCITPSTPSITSNCTTNLVLEKLREYIAIDVYEKCGPLKCNPTSHKKKTACNGLVSTYKFFLAFENSVVGIM
;
A
#
# COMPACT_ATOMS: atom_id res chain seq x y z
N MET A 1 10.55 23.91 17.04
CA MET A 1 11.02 22.49 17.03
C MET A 1 9.88 21.62 16.53
N ILE A 2 10.13 20.67 15.62
CA ILE A 2 9.09 19.83 15.00
C ILE A 2 9.29 18.38 15.45
N PHE A 3 8.22 17.72 15.87
CA PHE A 3 8.19 16.31 16.23
C PHE A 3 7.19 15.58 15.35
N SER A 4 7.66 14.57 14.62
CA SER A 4 6.82 13.73 13.79
C SER A 4 6.54 12.41 14.50
N PHE A 5 5.27 12.03 14.56
CA PHE A 5 4.83 10.81 15.23
C PHE A 5 4.21 9.87 14.21
N HIS A 6 4.82 8.71 14.01
CA HIS A 6 4.16 7.62 13.29
C HIS A 6 3.06 7.06 14.19
N VAL A 7 1.82 7.38 13.85
CA VAL A 7 0.66 7.29 14.75
C VAL A 7 0.36 5.85 15.19
N ARG A 8 0.71 4.86 14.35
CA ARG A 8 0.53 3.43 14.67
C ARG A 8 1.53 2.90 15.71
N ASP A 9 2.72 3.50 15.79
CA ASP A 9 3.78 3.05 16.71
C ASP A 9 3.78 3.85 18.02
N MET A 10 2.80 4.75 18.16
CA MET A 10 2.72 5.66 19.29
C MET A 10 2.20 4.94 20.53
N GLN A 11 2.89 5.15 21.65
CA GLN A 11 2.43 4.73 22.97
C GLN A 11 1.49 5.83 23.51
N TRP A 12 0.19 5.68 23.23
CA TRP A 12 -0.86 6.65 23.60
C TRP A 12 -0.99 6.87 25.11
N ASP A 13 -0.55 5.91 25.91
CA ASP A 13 -0.46 5.96 27.36
C ASP A 13 0.75 6.78 27.87
N LYS A 14 1.69 7.14 27.00
CA LYS A 14 2.94 7.83 27.34
C LYS A 14 3.10 9.15 26.62
N LEU A 15 2.05 9.95 26.62
CA LEU A 15 2.09 11.29 26.06
C LEU A 15 2.60 12.30 27.09
N PRO A 16 3.38 13.31 26.67
CA PRO A 16 3.83 14.34 27.58
C PRO A 16 2.63 15.13 28.10
N ALA A 17 2.53 15.26 29.43
CA ALA A 17 1.46 16.03 30.08
C ALA A 17 1.53 17.54 29.74
N TYR A 18 2.72 18.01 29.38
CA TYR A 18 2.97 19.40 29.04
C TYR A 18 3.71 19.51 27.72
N ARG A 19 3.33 20.53 26.97
CA ARG A 19 3.89 20.82 25.67
C ARG A 19 4.25 22.29 25.58
N HIS A 20 5.44 22.59 25.06
CA HIS A 20 5.84 23.97 24.84
C HIS A 20 5.11 24.54 23.61
N SER A 21 4.64 25.78 23.70
CA SER A 21 3.83 26.42 22.64
C SER A 21 4.55 26.57 21.29
N GLN A 22 5.89 26.56 21.29
CA GLN A 22 6.73 26.65 20.08
C GLN A 22 7.11 25.29 19.47
N GLN A 23 6.63 24.18 20.03
CA GLN A 23 6.79 22.86 19.42
C GLN A 23 5.65 22.66 18.41
N TYR A 24 5.88 21.92 17.33
CA TYR A 24 4.85 21.47 16.37
C TYR A 24 4.85 19.95 16.34
N TYR A 25 3.68 19.34 16.56
CA TYR A 25 3.51 17.89 16.56
C TYR A 25 2.79 17.50 15.27
N VAL A 26 3.38 16.59 14.52
CA VAL A 26 2.92 16.16 13.21
C VAL A 26 2.33 14.75 13.33
N PHE A 27 1.07 14.62 12.92
CA PHE A 27 0.39 13.33 12.73
C PHE A 27 0.91 12.69 11.45
N HIS A 28 1.73 11.66 11.53
CA HIS A 28 2.27 10.97 10.37
C HIS A 28 1.69 9.56 10.22
N LEU A 29 1.09 9.29 9.07
CA LEU A 29 0.50 7.99 8.73
C LEU A 29 0.44 7.77 7.22
N SER A 30 1.15 6.75 6.74
CA SER A 30 1.13 6.35 5.33
C SER A 30 0.23 5.13 5.07
N GLU A 31 -0.23 4.48 6.13
CA GLU A 31 -1.11 3.33 6.03
C GLU A 31 -2.57 3.74 6.04
N SER A 32 -3.40 2.93 5.39
CA SER A 32 -4.84 3.15 5.44
C SER A 32 -5.41 2.96 6.85
N PRO A 33 -6.54 3.62 7.17
CA PRO A 33 -7.21 3.44 8.46
C PRO A 33 -7.60 1.97 8.70
N PRO A 34 -7.49 1.47 9.93
CA PRO A 34 -8.05 0.18 10.26
C PRO A 34 -9.59 0.21 10.06
N PRO A 35 -10.18 -0.87 9.53
CA PRO A 35 -11.61 -0.91 9.21
C PRO A 35 -12.54 -0.83 10.41
N THR A 36 -12.02 -1.05 11.61
CA THR A 36 -12.76 -0.90 12.88
C THR A 36 -13.14 0.54 13.19
N GLY A 37 -12.85 1.50 12.31
CA GLY A 37 -13.31 2.88 12.45
C GLY A 37 -12.68 3.58 13.65
N THR A 38 -11.56 3.07 14.18
CA THR A 38 -10.82 3.73 15.25
C THR A 38 -10.23 5.01 14.68
N SER A 39 -10.95 6.11 14.86
CA SER A 39 -10.42 7.45 14.65
C SER A 39 -9.33 7.64 15.71
N LEU A 40 -8.08 7.29 15.39
CA LEU A 40 -6.94 7.52 16.29
C LEU A 40 -6.87 8.99 16.72
N VAL A 41 -7.44 9.89 15.92
CA VAL A 41 -7.60 11.32 16.19
C VAL A 41 -8.59 11.59 17.34
N SER A 42 -9.64 10.78 17.53
CA SER A 42 -10.61 10.98 18.61
C SER A 42 -10.05 10.70 20.01
N TRP A 43 -8.89 10.02 20.09
CA TRP A 43 -8.28 9.62 21.36
C TRP A 43 -7.52 10.78 22.02
N VAL A 44 -7.10 11.77 21.21
CA VAL A 44 -6.34 12.93 21.68
C VAL A 44 -6.68 14.20 20.88
N PRO A 45 -7.88 14.77 21.11
CA PRO A 45 -8.26 16.01 20.43
C PRO A 45 -7.20 17.10 20.68
N SER A 46 -6.82 17.80 19.60
CA SER A 46 -5.87 18.92 19.63
C SER A 46 -4.42 18.59 19.99
N PHE A 47 -4.01 17.31 20.01
CA PHE A 47 -2.61 16.95 20.29
C PHE A 47 -1.66 17.26 19.11
N PHE A 48 -2.15 17.12 17.88
CA PHE A 48 -1.38 17.39 16.64
C PHE A 48 -1.75 18.75 16.04
N ASN A 49 -0.78 19.40 15.40
CA ASN A 49 -0.98 20.68 14.70
C ASN A 49 -1.02 20.51 13.21
N LEU A 50 -0.27 19.55 12.71
CA LEU A 50 -0.08 19.29 11.29
C LEU A 50 -0.34 17.82 11.00
N THR A 51 -0.84 17.56 9.82
CA THR A 51 -1.02 16.23 9.25
C THR A 51 0.01 15.99 8.16
N PHE A 52 0.63 14.82 8.17
CA PHE A 52 1.54 14.33 7.14
C PHE A 52 1.08 12.96 6.68
N ILE A 53 0.21 12.91 5.67
CA ILE A 53 -0.45 11.68 5.22
C ILE A 53 -0.66 11.70 3.70
N TYR A 54 -1.11 10.60 3.12
CA TYR A 54 -1.32 10.47 1.67
C TYR A 54 -2.58 11.21 1.14
N ARG A 55 -3.47 11.68 2.02
CA ARG A 55 -4.66 12.45 1.58
C ARG A 55 -4.22 13.80 1.05
N LEU A 56 -4.82 14.25 -0.05
CA LEU A 56 -4.47 15.52 -0.69
C LEU A 56 -4.88 16.76 0.13
N ASP A 57 -5.74 16.60 1.12
CA ASP A 57 -6.20 17.65 2.03
C ASP A 57 -5.39 17.75 3.33
N SER A 58 -4.29 17.00 3.46
CA SER A 58 -3.38 17.12 4.61
C SER A 58 -2.48 18.35 4.51
N ASP A 59 -2.02 18.87 5.66
CA ASP A 59 -1.10 20.01 5.73
C ASP A 59 0.22 19.77 4.99
N ILE A 60 0.70 18.52 5.05
CA ILE A 60 1.88 18.04 4.33
C ILE A 60 1.44 16.77 3.58
N VAL A 61 1.37 16.82 2.26
CA VAL A 61 1.01 15.64 1.47
C VAL A 61 2.21 14.70 1.39
N ALA A 62 2.01 13.44 1.80
CA ALA A 62 2.99 12.36 1.64
C ALA A 62 2.99 11.86 0.18
N ASP A 63 3.49 12.69 -0.72
CA ASP A 63 3.53 12.44 -2.15
C ASP A 63 4.75 11.64 -2.63
N MET A 64 5.48 11.02 -1.68
CA MET A 64 6.64 10.17 -1.96
C MET A 64 6.34 9.09 -3.01
N TYR A 65 5.09 8.64 -3.09
CA TYR A 65 4.62 7.68 -4.10
C TYR A 65 4.44 8.30 -5.50
N PHE A 66 4.13 9.58 -5.61
CA PHE A 66 3.84 10.27 -6.88
C PHE A 66 5.08 10.94 -7.49
N GLN A 67 5.97 11.49 -6.66
CA GLN A 67 7.05 12.34 -7.17
C GLN A 67 8.15 11.58 -7.94
N HIS A 68 8.36 10.30 -7.64
CA HIS A 68 9.55 9.57 -8.08
C HIS A 68 9.30 8.57 -9.21
N TYR A 69 8.04 8.25 -9.51
CA TYR A 69 7.72 7.32 -10.59
C TYR A 69 7.38 8.08 -11.87
N LYS A 70 8.39 8.21 -12.75
CA LYS A 70 8.18 8.61 -14.14
C LYS A 70 8.24 7.34 -14.99
N PRO A 71 7.11 6.72 -15.37
CA PRO A 71 7.16 5.55 -16.23
C PRO A 71 7.88 5.95 -17.52
N PRO A 72 8.80 5.13 -18.04
CA PRO A 72 9.38 5.37 -19.35
C PRO A 72 8.23 5.38 -20.34
N MET A 73 7.92 6.55 -20.90
CA MET A 73 7.04 6.62 -22.05
C MET A 73 7.77 5.96 -23.21
N TRP A 74 7.12 5.00 -23.87
CA TRP A 74 7.68 4.40 -25.07
C TRP A 74 7.89 5.51 -26.11
N ALA A 75 9.13 5.67 -26.55
CA ALA A 75 9.49 6.69 -27.52
C ALA A 75 8.88 6.40 -28.90
N ASP A 76 8.69 5.10 -29.20
CA ASP A 76 8.06 4.61 -30.43
C ASP A 76 7.38 3.25 -30.20
N TRP A 77 6.59 2.82 -31.20
CA TRP A 77 5.86 1.55 -31.18
C TRP A 77 6.77 0.31 -31.19
N SER A 78 7.96 0.38 -31.83
CA SER A 78 8.91 -0.74 -31.85
C SER A 78 9.44 -1.08 -30.46
N SER A 79 9.72 -0.07 -29.63
CA SER A 79 10.17 -0.26 -28.25
C SER A 79 9.09 -0.94 -27.38
N PHE A 80 7.82 -0.64 -27.64
CA PHE A 80 6.69 -1.35 -27.05
C PHE A 80 6.64 -2.80 -27.51
N GLU A 81 6.73 -3.07 -28.81
CA GLU A 81 6.68 -4.43 -29.35
C GLU A 81 7.79 -5.32 -28.80
N GLU A 82 9.01 -4.81 -28.68
CA GLU A 82 10.13 -5.55 -28.11
C GLU A 82 9.88 -5.90 -26.64
N ALA A 83 9.44 -4.92 -25.83
CA ALA A 83 9.07 -5.14 -24.44
C ALA A 83 7.85 -6.06 -24.27
N TRP A 84 6.95 -6.09 -25.27
CA TRP A 84 5.76 -6.94 -25.28
C TRP A 84 6.06 -8.38 -25.67
N ARG A 85 7.02 -8.62 -26.58
CA ARG A 85 7.39 -9.97 -27.07
C ARG A 85 7.85 -10.90 -25.97
N VAL A 86 8.53 -10.39 -24.94
CA VAL A 86 9.02 -11.19 -23.80
C VAL A 86 7.94 -11.50 -22.76
N LYS A 87 6.75 -10.89 -22.87
CA LYS A 87 5.65 -11.05 -21.93
C LYS A 87 4.77 -12.23 -22.31
N THR A 88 5.06 -13.39 -21.71
CA THR A 88 4.39 -14.66 -22.01
C THR A 88 3.21 -14.95 -21.09
N LYS A 89 3.15 -14.30 -19.92
CA LYS A 89 2.09 -14.49 -18.92
C LYS A 89 1.12 -13.30 -18.89
N LEU A 90 -0.11 -13.53 -18.44
CA LEU A 90 -1.16 -12.50 -18.42
C LEU A 90 -1.11 -11.66 -17.12
N PRO A 91 -1.95 -11.81 -16.09
CA PRO A 91 -1.81 -11.05 -14.85
C PRO A 91 -1.01 -11.80 -13.76
N VAL A 92 -0.29 -11.02 -12.96
CA VAL A 92 0.27 -11.42 -11.67
C VAL A 92 -0.19 -10.49 -10.55
N VAL A 93 -0.29 -11.02 -9.34
CA VAL A 93 -0.57 -10.25 -8.12
C VAL A 93 0.26 -10.79 -6.95
N PHE A 94 0.68 -9.90 -6.05
CA PHE A 94 1.44 -10.23 -4.84
C PHE A 94 0.58 -9.88 -3.63
N VAL A 95 0.11 -10.88 -2.90
CA VAL A 95 -0.82 -10.67 -1.77
C VAL A 95 -0.33 -11.43 -0.54
N SER A 96 0.00 -10.70 0.51
CA SER A 96 0.44 -11.26 1.79
C SER A 96 -0.64 -11.22 2.87
N LYS A 97 -1.68 -10.43 2.69
CA LYS A 97 -2.81 -10.28 3.61
C LYS A 97 -4.02 -11.04 3.07
N CYS A 98 -4.42 -12.11 3.75
CA CYS A 98 -5.39 -13.08 3.23
C CYS A 98 -6.75 -12.99 3.94
N ILE A 99 -7.81 -13.46 3.29
CA ILE A 99 -9.09 -13.72 3.97
C ILE A 99 -8.90 -14.99 4.80
N THR A 100 -9.16 -14.92 6.10
CA THR A 100 -9.18 -16.09 6.99
C THR A 100 -10.59 -16.35 7.51
N PRO A 101 -11.05 -17.62 7.60
CA PRO A 101 -12.39 -17.96 8.09
C PRO A 101 -12.70 -17.45 9.50
N SER A 102 -11.67 -17.24 10.33
CA SER A 102 -11.75 -16.71 11.69
C SER A 102 -12.01 -15.19 11.77
N THR A 103 -11.96 -14.48 10.64
CA THR A 103 -12.27 -13.05 10.55
C THR A 103 -13.24 -12.82 9.38
N PRO A 104 -14.53 -13.17 9.53
CA PRO A 104 -15.54 -13.03 8.47
C PRO A 104 -16.05 -11.58 8.34
N SER A 105 -15.38 -10.62 8.96
CA SER A 105 -15.78 -9.22 8.86
C SER A 105 -15.59 -8.75 7.42
N ILE A 106 -16.71 -8.44 6.76
CA ILE A 106 -16.82 -7.66 5.52
C ILE A 106 -15.99 -6.36 5.59
N THR A 107 -15.64 -5.93 6.80
CA THR A 107 -14.82 -4.76 7.09
C THR A 107 -13.31 -5.08 7.07
N SER A 108 -12.84 -6.30 7.37
CA SER A 108 -11.40 -6.60 7.37
C SER A 108 -10.80 -6.80 5.97
N ASN A 109 -10.57 -5.68 5.28
CA ASN A 109 -9.27 -5.35 4.66
C ASN A 109 -8.70 -6.42 3.71
N CYS A 110 -9.56 -6.97 2.84
CA CYS A 110 -9.12 -7.88 1.78
C CYS A 110 -10.01 -7.80 0.53
N THR A 111 -10.44 -6.58 0.15
CA THR A 111 -11.14 -6.32 -1.11
C THR A 111 -10.39 -6.92 -2.30
N THR A 112 -9.06 -6.90 -2.24
CA THR A 112 -8.17 -7.57 -3.20
C THR A 112 -8.54 -9.03 -3.44
N ASN A 113 -8.73 -9.84 -2.38
CA ASN A 113 -9.07 -11.25 -2.57
C ASN A 113 -10.48 -11.44 -3.15
N LEU A 114 -11.45 -10.61 -2.77
CA LEU A 114 -12.79 -10.66 -3.37
C LEU A 114 -12.77 -10.36 -4.88
N VAL A 115 -12.01 -9.34 -5.27
CA VAL A 115 -11.82 -8.99 -6.70
C VAL A 115 -11.09 -10.11 -7.43
N LEU A 116 -10.05 -10.69 -6.81
CA LEU A 116 -9.30 -11.81 -7.41
C LEU A 116 -10.15 -13.07 -7.58
N GLU A 117 -10.99 -13.42 -6.61
CA GLU A 117 -11.91 -14.57 -6.70
C GLU A 117 -12.81 -14.44 -7.93
N LYS A 118 -13.42 -13.26 -8.15
CA LYS A 118 -14.25 -13.01 -9.33
C LYS A 118 -13.47 -12.93 -10.63
N LEU A 119 -12.30 -12.29 -10.63
CA LEU A 119 -11.51 -12.13 -11.83
C LEU A 119 -10.93 -13.47 -12.33
N ARG A 120 -10.63 -14.40 -11.41
CA ARG A 120 -10.17 -15.76 -11.73
C ARG A 120 -11.19 -16.60 -12.50
N GLU A 121 -12.48 -16.26 -12.43
CA GLU A 121 -13.52 -16.92 -13.24
C GLU A 121 -13.33 -16.66 -14.75
N TYR A 122 -12.64 -15.56 -15.11
CA TYR A 122 -12.50 -15.12 -16.50
C TYR A 122 -11.06 -15.24 -17.03
N ILE A 123 -10.06 -15.06 -16.18
CA ILE A 123 -8.64 -15.11 -16.57
C ILE A 123 -7.81 -15.85 -15.51
N ALA A 124 -6.85 -16.66 -15.95
CA ALA A 124 -5.89 -17.26 -15.03
C ALA A 124 -5.00 -16.17 -14.41
N ILE A 125 -4.86 -16.17 -13.07
CA ILE A 125 -4.06 -15.20 -12.33
C ILE A 125 -3.01 -15.91 -11.48
N ASP A 126 -1.74 -15.58 -11.73
CA ASP A 126 -0.64 -16.06 -10.88
C ASP A 126 -0.59 -15.23 -9.59
N VAL A 127 -0.69 -15.90 -8.44
CA VAL A 127 -0.74 -15.26 -7.13
C VAL A 127 0.46 -15.66 -6.31
N TYR A 128 1.27 -14.65 -5.98
CA TYR A 128 2.47 -14.78 -5.15
C TYR A 128 2.19 -14.37 -3.70
N GLU A 129 3.10 -14.78 -2.81
CA GLU A 129 3.11 -14.50 -1.38
C GLU A 129 2.10 -15.32 -0.58
N LYS A 130 1.82 -14.94 0.68
CA LYS A 130 1.10 -15.77 1.66
C LYS A 130 -0.26 -16.28 1.17
N CYS A 131 -0.97 -15.50 0.34
CA CYS A 131 -2.32 -15.83 -0.13
C CYS A 131 -2.37 -16.63 -1.43
N GLY A 132 -1.20 -16.98 -1.98
CA GLY A 132 -1.10 -17.77 -3.19
C GLY A 132 -0.13 -18.94 -3.06
N PRO A 133 -0.18 -19.86 -4.03
CA PRO A 133 0.72 -21.01 -4.07
C PRO A 133 2.14 -20.63 -4.48
N LEU A 134 2.32 -19.50 -5.19
CA LEU A 134 3.63 -19.05 -5.67
C LEU A 134 4.32 -18.20 -4.59
N LYS A 135 5.65 -18.23 -4.54
CA LYS A 135 6.45 -17.47 -3.57
C LYS A 135 7.55 -16.72 -4.27
N CYS A 136 7.80 -15.47 -3.87
CA CYS A 136 8.94 -14.71 -4.31
C CYS A 136 9.70 -14.16 -3.11
N ASN A 137 10.44 -15.03 -2.40
CA ASN A 137 11.15 -14.67 -1.17
C ASN A 137 12.29 -13.68 -1.45
N PRO A 138 12.15 -12.37 -1.18
CA PRO A 138 13.17 -11.39 -1.46
C PRO A 138 14.01 -11.20 -0.20
N THR A 139 14.57 -12.29 0.35
CA THR A 139 15.41 -12.20 1.56
C THR A 139 16.83 -11.69 1.27
N SER A 140 17.16 -11.44 0.00
CA SER A 140 18.42 -10.81 -0.42
C SER A 140 18.23 -9.91 -1.64
N HIS A 141 19.13 -8.95 -1.83
CA HIS A 141 19.11 -8.02 -2.98
C HIS A 141 19.09 -8.78 -4.33
N LYS A 142 19.84 -9.88 -4.45
CA LYS A 142 19.83 -10.74 -5.65
C LYS A 142 18.45 -11.36 -5.92
N LYS A 143 17.70 -11.72 -4.88
CA LYS A 143 16.35 -12.30 -5.03
C LYS A 143 15.28 -11.25 -5.38
N LYS A 144 15.46 -9.99 -4.96
CA LYS A 144 14.61 -8.87 -5.41
C LYS A 144 14.73 -8.64 -6.92
N THR A 145 15.95 -8.71 -7.47
CA THR A 145 16.17 -8.64 -8.93
C THR A 145 15.51 -9.82 -9.66
N ALA A 146 15.56 -11.02 -9.09
CA ALA A 146 14.90 -12.19 -9.67
C ALA A 146 13.37 -12.05 -9.69
N CYS A 147 12.75 -11.51 -8.62
CA CYS A 147 11.32 -11.21 -8.60
C CYS A 147 10.94 -10.16 -9.64
N ASN A 148 11.74 -9.11 -9.80
CA ASN A 148 11.51 -8.09 -10.82
C ASN A 148 11.61 -8.67 -12.24
N GLY A 149 12.61 -9.53 -12.50
CA GLY A 149 12.73 -10.25 -13.77
C GLY A 149 11.60 -11.24 -14.03
N LEU A 150 11.03 -11.83 -12.97
CA LEU A 150 9.84 -12.65 -13.09
C LEU A 150 8.62 -11.80 -13.46
N VAL A 151 8.40 -10.68 -12.78
CA VAL A 151 7.28 -9.76 -13.03
C VAL A 151 7.35 -9.18 -14.45
N SER A 152 8.55 -8.95 -15.00
CA SER A 152 8.70 -8.42 -16.35
C SER A 152 8.13 -9.34 -17.44
N THR A 153 7.98 -10.65 -17.17
CA THR A 153 7.35 -11.63 -18.07
C THR A 153 5.82 -11.58 -18.11
N TYR A 154 5.17 -10.81 -17.23
CA TYR A 154 3.73 -10.64 -17.21
C TYR A 154 3.28 -9.41 -18.00
N LYS A 155 2.12 -9.52 -18.64
CA LYS A 155 1.44 -8.43 -19.35
C LYS A 155 0.79 -7.45 -18.40
N PHE A 156 0.25 -7.94 -17.28
CA PHE A 156 -0.45 -7.12 -16.30
C PHE A 156 0.09 -7.40 -14.89
N PHE A 157 0.25 -6.33 -14.11
CA PHE A 157 0.52 -6.40 -12.68
C PHE A 157 -0.69 -5.80 -11.97
N LEU A 158 -1.38 -6.59 -11.15
CA LEU A 158 -2.55 -6.14 -10.41
C LEU A 158 -2.09 -5.48 -9.11
N ALA A 159 -2.06 -4.15 -9.08
CA ALA A 159 -1.60 -3.35 -7.95
C ALA A 159 -2.75 -2.93 -7.03
N PHE A 160 -3.44 -3.89 -6.42
CA PHE A 160 -4.53 -3.58 -5.48
C PHE A 160 -3.99 -3.13 -4.12
N GLU A 161 -4.49 -1.99 -3.64
CA GLU A 161 -4.24 -1.53 -2.27
C GLU A 161 -4.93 -2.43 -1.25
N ASN A 162 -4.41 -2.44 -0.02
CA ASN A 162 -4.97 -3.25 1.06
C ASN A 162 -6.43 -2.87 1.41
N SER A 163 -6.82 -1.62 1.16
CA SER A 163 -8.16 -1.11 1.44
C SER A 163 -8.55 0.02 0.49
N VAL A 164 -9.85 0.15 0.24
CA VAL A 164 -10.43 1.33 -0.41
C VAL A 164 -10.52 2.45 0.61
N VAL A 165 -10.04 3.64 0.26
CA VAL A 165 -10.17 4.85 1.09
C VAL A 165 -11.23 5.73 0.43
N GLY A 166 -12.32 6.01 1.15
CA GLY A 166 -13.34 6.95 0.69
C GLY A 166 -12.80 8.38 0.71
N ILE A 167 -12.98 9.11 -0.39
CA ILE A 167 -12.90 10.56 -0.42
C ILE A 167 -14.29 11.04 0.02
N MET A 168 -14.42 11.44 1.28
CA MET A 168 -15.62 12.11 1.78
C MET A 168 -15.30 13.59 1.93
#